data_AF-A0A5U8XKH4-F1
#
_entry.id   AF-A0A5U8XKH4-F1
#
_cell.length_a   1.000
_cell.length_b   1.000
_cell.length_c   1.000
_cell.angle_alpha   90.00
_cell.angle_beta   90.00
_cell.angle_gamma   90.00
#
_symmetry.space_group_name_H-M   'P 1'
#
loop_
_entity.id
_entity.type
_entity.pdbx_description
1 polymer ?
#
loop_
_entity_poly.entity_id
_entity_poly.type
_entity_poly.pdbx_seq_one_letter_code
_entity_poly.pdbx_strand_id
1 'polypeptide(L)'
;MSQNINRKVSAKKDVYYAVGEVVRAVIDKEQVLHLAVPSEVTRADRRMLDKLVIKAKARDGVRSVKEVPGTVMELVDGEIHVRRSAAA
;
A
#
# COMPACT_ATOMS: atom_id res chain seq x y z
N MET A 1 15.57 13.17 -0.32
CA MET A 1 14.87 12.94 0.96
C MET A 1 14.23 11.55 0.93
N SER A 2 14.29 10.77 2.01
CA SER A 2 13.61 9.46 2.08
C SER A 2 12.11 9.70 2.26
N GLN A 3 11.28 9.20 1.34
CA GLN A 3 9.83 9.19 1.55
C GLN A 3 9.52 8.37 2.81
N ASN A 4 8.68 8.93 3.70
CA ASN A 4 8.40 8.31 4.99
C ASN A 4 7.23 7.32 4.85
N ILE A 5 7.50 6.02 5.06
CA ILE A 5 6.50 4.94 4.96
C ILE A 5 5.82 4.78 6.33
N ASN A 6 4.56 5.16 6.43
CA ASN A 6 3.78 5.18 7.66
C ASN A 6 2.80 3.99 7.71
N ARG A 7 2.89 3.18 8.77
CA ARG A 7 1.89 2.15 9.08
C ARG A 7 0.75 2.80 9.85
N LYS A 8 -0.49 2.57 9.43
CA LYS A 8 -1.70 3.03 10.10
C LYS A 8 -2.69 1.87 10.22
N VAL A 9 -3.71 2.04 11.06
CA VAL A 9 -4.78 1.08 11.26
C VAL A 9 -6.10 1.82 11.01
N SER A 10 -6.95 1.24 10.17
CA SER A 10 -8.27 1.80 9.84
C SER A 10 -9.22 1.69 11.03
N ALA A 11 -10.35 2.39 10.98
CA ALA A 11 -11.39 2.25 12.01
C ALA A 11 -11.92 0.81 12.10
N LYS A 12 -11.88 0.07 10.98
CA LYS A 12 -12.27 -1.35 10.88
C LYS A 12 -11.14 -2.33 11.23
N LYS A 13 -10.02 -1.83 11.76
CA LYS A 13 -8.83 -2.60 12.15
C LYS A 13 -8.02 -3.18 10.99
N ASP A 14 -8.19 -2.65 9.77
CA ASP A 14 -7.35 -3.03 8.64
C ASP A 14 -6.00 -2.32 8.74
N VAL A 15 -4.90 -3.06 8.54
CA VAL A 15 -3.56 -2.48 8.56
C VAL A 15 -3.22 -1.98 7.18
N TYR A 16 -2.78 -0.73 7.08
CA TYR A 16 -2.40 -0.13 5.81
C TYR A 16 -1.13 0.70 5.92
N TYR A 17 -0.48 0.85 4.77
CA TYR A 17 0.76 1.58 4.61
C TYR A 17 0.54 2.77 3.68
N ALA A 18 0.87 3.96 4.18
CA ALA A 18 0.78 5.21 3.45
C ALA A 18 2.17 5.84 3.27
N VAL A 19 2.35 6.53 2.15
CA VAL A 19 3.57 7.28 1.83
C VAL A 19 3.16 8.71 1.54
N GLY A 20 3.51 9.62 2.44
CA GLY A 20 2.85 10.92 2.50
C GLY A 20 1.36 10.75 2.81
N GLU A 21 0.51 11.28 1.93
CA GLU A 21 -0.96 11.20 2.04
C GLU A 21 -1.57 10.04 1.25
N VAL A 22 -0.78 9.34 0.43
CA VAL A 22 -1.27 8.30 -0.47
C VAL A 22 -1.17 6.93 0.19
N VAL A 23 -2.28 6.18 0.23
CA VAL A 23 -2.27 4.77 0.66
C VAL A 23 -1.64 3.93 -0.46
N ARG A 24 -0.60 3.18 -0.11
CA ARG A 24 0.18 2.35 -1.04
C ARG A 24 -0.01 0.87 -0.84
N ALA A 25 -0.45 0.43 0.33
CA ALA A 25 -0.76 -0.97 0.55
C ALA A 25 -1.77 -1.19 1.67
N VAL A 26 -2.48 -2.30 1.60
CA VAL A 26 -3.34 -2.82 2.67
C VAL A 26 -3.06 -4.30 2.90
N ILE A 27 -3.11 -4.73 4.15
CA ILE A 27 -3.01 -6.14 4.52
C ILE A 27 -4.43 -6.66 4.75
N ASP A 28 -4.79 -7.72 4.05
CA ASP A 28 -6.07 -8.39 4.27
C ASP A 28 -6.03 -9.38 5.44
N LYS A 29 -7.16 -10.01 5.72
CA LYS A 29 -7.30 -10.98 6.82
C LYS A 29 -6.47 -12.26 6.60
N GLU A 30 -6.08 -12.56 5.36
CA GLU A 30 -5.26 -13.71 5.00
C GLU A 30 -3.76 -13.42 5.08
N GLN A 31 -3.39 -12.22 5.56
CA GLN A 31 -2.01 -11.71 5.61
C GLN A 31 -1.39 -11.54 4.21
N VAL A 32 -2.22 -11.27 3.20
CA VAL A 32 -1.76 -10.87 1.87
C VAL A 32 -1.65 -9.35 1.83
N LEU A 33 -0.47 -8.85 1.43
CA LEU A 33 -0.23 -7.43 1.21
C LEU A 33 -0.63 -7.07 -0.22
N HIS A 34 -1.74 -6.36 -0.38
CA HIS A 34 -2.15 -5.77 -1.65
C HIS A 34 -1.44 -4.45 -1.83
N LEU A 35 -0.57 -4.37 -2.83
CA LEU A 35 0.30 -3.23 -3.10
C LEU A 35 -0.26 -2.44 -4.29
N ALA A 36 -0.67 -1.20 -4.05
CA ALA A 36 -1.09 -0.28 -5.10
C ALA A 36 0.12 0.22 -5.87
N VAL A 37 0.27 -0.25 -7.11
CA VAL A 37 1.38 0.11 -7.99
C VAL A 37 0.87 1.13 -9.01
N PRO A 38 1.46 2.33 -9.08
CA PRO A 38 1.06 3.32 -10.08
C PRO A 38 1.30 2.79 -11.51
N SER A 39 0.56 3.31 -12.49
CA SER A 39 0.69 2.91 -13.90
C SER A 39 2.10 3.16 -14.45
N GLU A 40 2.69 4.29 -14.08
CA GLU A 40 4.09 4.60 -14.32
C GLU A 40 4.89 4.41 -13.03
N VAL A 41 5.85 3.49 -13.08
CA VAL A 41 6.72 3.19 -11.94
C VAL A 41 8.12 3.66 -12.26
N THR A 42 8.58 4.70 -11.56
CA THR A 42 9.98 5.09 -11.64
C THR A 42 10.85 4.14 -10.80
N ARG A 43 12.17 4.15 -11.04
CA ARG A 43 13.13 3.39 -10.22
C ARG A 43 13.08 3.80 -8.73
N ALA A 44 12.77 5.07 -8.47
CA ALA A 44 12.61 5.57 -7.10
C ALA A 44 11.36 4.99 -6.44
N ASP A 45 10.25 4.90 -7.17
CA ASP A 45 9.00 4.30 -6.68
C ASP A 45 9.20 2.82 -6.37
N ARG A 46 9.86 2.07 -7.26
CA ARG A 46 10.13 0.64 -7.03
C ARG A 46 10.92 0.41 -5.74
N ARG A 47 11.97 1.20 -5.51
CA ARG A 47 12.76 1.14 -4.27
C ARG A 47 11.94 1.49 -3.02
N MET A 48 10.99 2.42 -3.12
CA MET A 48 10.09 2.75 -2.02
C MET A 48 9.13 1.60 -1.73
N LEU A 49 8.53 1.02 -2.77
CA LEU A 49 7.62 -0.12 -2.67
C LEU A 49 8.30 -1.34 -2.07
N ASP A 50 9.54 -1.65 -2.49
CA ASP A 50 10.34 -2.74 -1.92
C ASP A 50 10.58 -2.53 -0.41
N LYS A 51 10.94 -1.30 0.00
CA LYS A 51 11.11 -0.96 1.42
C LYS A 51 9.81 -1.12 2.21
N LEU A 52 8.67 -0.76 1.60
CA LEU A 52 7.36 -0.93 2.21
C LEU A 52 7.07 -2.42 2.43
N VAL A 53 7.29 -3.26 1.41
CA VAL A 53 7.11 -4.72 1.49
C VAL A 53 7.97 -5.31 2.61
N ILE A 54 9.25 -4.95 2.67
CA ILE A 54 10.16 -5.43 3.73
C ILE A 54 9.64 -5.05 5.11
N LYS A 55 9.21 -3.78 5.29
CA LYS A 55 8.67 -3.29 6.55
C LYS A 55 7.39 -4.01 6.97
N ALA A 56 6.48 -4.24 6.02
CA ALA A 56 5.23 -4.95 6.26
C ALA A 56 5.46 -6.41 6.62
N LYS A 57 6.35 -7.12 5.92
CA LYS A 57 6.75 -8.50 6.25
C LYS A 57 7.35 -8.60 7.65
N ALA A 58 8.28 -7.71 7.98
CA ALA A 58 8.96 -7.75 9.27
C ALA A 58 8.04 -7.43 10.46
N ARG A 59 7.05 -6.54 10.28
CA ARG A 59 6.21 -6.05 11.38
C ARG A 59 4.87 -6.76 11.52
N ASP A 60 4.22 -7.10 10.40
CA ASP A 60 2.83 -7.58 10.38
C ASP A 60 2.71 -9.04 9.95
N GLY A 61 3.81 -9.71 9.60
CA GLY A 61 3.78 -11.14 9.29
C GLY A 61 3.14 -11.48 7.94
N VAL A 62 3.27 -10.57 6.95
CA VAL A 62 2.77 -10.75 5.59
C VAL A 62 3.26 -12.07 4.98
N ARG A 63 2.31 -12.91 4.55
CA ARG A 63 2.57 -14.23 3.94
C ARG A 63 2.90 -14.12 2.46
N SER A 64 2.18 -13.26 1.74
CA SER A 64 2.36 -13.06 0.31
C SER A 64 2.09 -11.60 -0.08
N VAL A 65 2.58 -11.20 -1.25
CA VAL A 65 2.43 -9.84 -1.77
C VAL A 65 1.76 -9.93 -3.13
N LYS A 66 0.74 -9.12 -3.34
CA LYS A 66 0.03 -9.00 -4.61
C LYS A 66 0.13 -7.57 -5.10
N GLU A 67 0.81 -7.37 -6.22
CA GLU A 67 0.84 -6.08 -6.90
C GLU A 67 -0.50 -5.86 -7.62
N VAL A 68 -1.08 -4.67 -7.47
CA VAL A 68 -2.31 -4.24 -8.15
C VAL A 68 -1.97 -3.02 -9.01
N PRO A 69 -1.59 -3.24 -10.30
CA PRO A 69 -1.14 -2.17 -11.18
C PRO A 69 -2.25 -1.19 -11.54
N GLY A 70 -1.88 0.07 -11.76
CA GLY A 70 -2.81 1.12 -12.17
C GLY A 70 -3.91 1.36 -11.15
N THR A 71 -3.66 1.13 -9.86
CA THR A 71 -4.64 1.39 -8.80
C THR A 71 -4.14 2.43 -7.81
N VAL A 72 -5.10 3.15 -7.25
CA VAL A 72 -4.92 4.04 -6.12
C VAL A 72 -5.77 3.50 -4.97
N MET A 73 -5.22 3.55 -3.77
CA MET A 73 -5.96 3.26 -2.55
C MET A 73 -6.26 4.57 -1.84
N GLU A 74 -7.50 4.74 -1.42
CA GLU A 74 -7.99 5.91 -0.71
C GLU A 74 -8.63 5.47 0.60
N LEU A 75 -8.48 6.29 1.64
CA LEU A 75 -9.21 6.08 2.89
C LEU A 75 -10.49 6.91 2.84
N VAL A 76 -11.64 6.26 2.71
CA VAL A 76 -12.97 6.90 2.65
C VAL A 76 -13.79 6.39 3.84
N ASP A 77 -14.27 7.30 4.69
CA ASP A 77 -15.06 6.96 5.90
C ASP A 77 -14.42 5.90 6.80
N GLY A 78 -13.09 5.87 6.86
CA GLY A 78 -12.33 4.88 7.65
C GLY A 78 -12.22 3.49 7.01
N GLU A 79 -12.68 3.34 5.76
CA GLU A 79 -12.47 2.17 4.91
C GLU A 79 -11.40 2.44 3.85
N ILE A 80 -10.70 1.39 3.43
CA ILE A 80 -9.75 1.49 2.33
C ILE A 80 -10.46 1.08 1.04
N HIS A 81 -10.63 2.02 0.14
CA HIS A 81 -11.19 1.78 -1.18
C HIS A 81 -10.08 1.66 -2.20
N VAL A 82 -10.11 0.59 -2.98
CA VAL A 82 -9.18 0.39 -4.09
C VAL A 82 -9.89 0.80 -5.37
N ARG A 83 -9.41 1.87 -6.01
CA ARG A 83 -9.94 2.34 -7.29
C ARG A 83 -8.91 2.08 -8.39
N ARG A 84 -9.36 1.59 -9.54
CA ARG A 84 -8.52 1.62 -10.75
C ARG A 84 -8.35 3.09 -11.13
N SER A 85 -7.10 3.52 -11.25
CA SER A 85 -6.79 4.78 -11.90
C SER A 85 -7.26 4.61 -13.35
N ALA A 86 -8.31 5.32 -13.75
CA ALA A 86 -8.58 5.47 -15.16
C ALA A 86 -7.31 6.10 -15.77
N ALA A 87 -6.74 5.46 -16.78
CA ALA A 87 -5.74 6.11 -17.60
C ALA A 87 -6.45 7.29 -18.26
N ALA A 88 -6.10 8.51 -17.83
CA ALA A 88 -6.57 9.74 -18.44
C ALA A 88 -5.83 9.98 -19.76
#